data_AF-A0A1H0B2C0-F1
#
_entry.id   AF-A0A1H0B2C0-F1
#
_cell.length_a   1.000
_cell.length_b   1.000
_cell.length_c   1.000
_cell.angle_alpha   90.00
_cell.angle_beta   90.00
_cell.angle_gamma   90.00
#
_symmetry.space_group_name_H-M   'P 1'
#
loop_
_entity.id
_entity.type
_entity.pdbx_description
1 polymer ?
#
loop_
_entity_poly.entity_id
_entity_poly.type
_entity_poly.pdbx_seq_one_letter_code
_entity_poly.pdbx_strand_id
1 'polypeptide(L)' 'MTGLSSFTSSYHSVLHLVLEAVSDHAVQNRPSPTIKQISMQIGHSEETILESLEYGMLEQVSILQ' A
#
# COMPACT_ATOMS: atom_id res chain seq x y z
N MET A 1 -5.22 -5.17 26.33
CA MET A 1 -5.69 -4.78 24.99
C MET A 1 -4.47 -4.37 24.17
N THR A 2 -3.80 -5.33 23.54
CA THR A 2 -2.50 -5.15 22.83
C THR A 2 -2.55 -5.93 21.53
N GLY A 3 -3.42 -5.50 20.61
CA GLY A 3 -3.58 -6.12 19.29
C GLY A 3 -3.42 -5.15 18.12
N LEU A 4 -3.44 -3.84 18.34
CA LEU A 4 -3.50 -2.85 17.25
C LEU A 4 -2.15 -2.60 16.54
N SER A 5 -1.02 -2.81 17.21
CA SER A 5 0.29 -2.47 16.65
C SER A 5 0.79 -3.42 15.54
N SER A 6 0.33 -4.67 15.51
CA SER A 6 0.73 -5.62 14.46
C SER A 6 -0.03 -5.41 13.16
N PHE A 7 -1.31 -5.02 13.22
CA PHE A 7 -2.13 -4.80 12.01
C PHE A 7 -1.71 -3.55 11.25
N THR A 8 -1.39 -2.46 11.96
CA THR A 8 -0.87 -1.23 11.34
C THR A 8 0.44 -1.46 10.59
N SER A 9 1.33 -2.29 11.15
CA SER A 9 2.59 -2.68 10.49
C SER A 9 2.35 -3.50 9.21
N SER A 10 1.28 -4.31 9.17
CA SER A 10 0.90 -5.07 7.97
C SER A 10 0.36 -4.17 6.88
N TYR A 11 -0.55 -3.25 7.22
CA TYR A 11 -1.14 -2.30 6.27
C TYR A 11 -0.10 -1.36 5.67
N HIS A 12 0.86 -0.91 6.47
CA HIS A 12 1.97 -0.11 6.00
C HIS A 12 2.79 -0.83 4.93
N SER A 13 3.14 -2.10 5.16
CA SER A 13 3.92 -2.90 4.21
C SER A 13 3.16 -3.10 2.89
N VAL A 14 1.86 -3.39 2.96
CA VAL A 14 1.03 -3.52 1.76
C VAL A 14 0.89 -2.20 1.02
N LEU A 15 0.72 -1.08 1.73
CA LEU A 15 0.66 0.25 1.13
C LEU A 15 1.95 0.57 0.36
N HIS A 16 3.12 0.22 0.90
CA HIS A 16 4.39 0.37 0.19
C HIS A 16 4.42 -0.41 -1.13
N LEU A 17 3.97 -1.67 -1.12
CA LEU A 17 3.89 -2.49 -2.34
C LEU A 17 2.89 -1.93 -3.36
N VAL A 18 1.77 -1.37 -2.89
CA VAL A 18 0.79 -0.69 -3.75
C VAL A 18 1.43 0.51 -4.45
N LEU A 19 2.20 1.33 -3.71
CA LEU A 19 2.89 2.49 -4.27
C LEU A 19 3.95 2.09 -5.29
N GLU A 20 4.72 1.03 -5.04
CA GLU A 20 5.67 0.49 -6.02
C GLU A 20 4.96 0.04 -7.29
N ALA A 21 3.86 -0.72 -7.17
CA ALA A 21 3.08 -1.18 -8.33
C ALA A 21 2.52 -0.02 -9.16
N VAL A 22 2.00 1.03 -8.51
CA VAL A 22 1.49 2.22 -9.20
C VAL A 22 2.64 3.03 -9.83
N SER A 23 3.77 3.16 -9.14
CA SER A 23 4.95 3.88 -9.64
C SER A 23 5.53 3.20 -10.88
N ASP A 24 5.59 1.87 -10.90
CA ASP A 24 6.04 1.09 -12.06
C ASP A 24 5.17 1.37 -13.29
N HIS A 25 3.85 1.48 -13.12
CA HIS A 25 2.94 1.85 -14.20
C HIS A 25 3.20 3.28 -14.70
N ALA A 26 3.42 4.23 -13.78
CA ALA A 26 3.72 5.61 -14.11
C ALA A 26 5.04 5.76 -14.89
N VAL A 27 6.12 5.12 -14.43
CA VAL A 27 7.44 5.13 -15.09
C VAL A 27 7.36 4.58 -16.51
N GLN A 28 6.49 3.59 -16.74
CA GLN A 28 6.32 2.94 -18.04
C GLN A 28 5.25 3.59 -18.93
N ASN A 29 4.66 4.72 -18.51
CA ASN A 29 3.55 5.40 -19.18
C ASN A 29 2.36 4.47 -19.48
N ARG A 30 2.10 3.50 -18.59
CA ARG A 30 0.94 2.60 -18.68
C ARG A 30 -0.28 3.26 -18.02
N PRO A 31 -1.51 2.88 -18.42
CA PRO A 31 -2.70 3.26 -17.66
C PRO A 31 -2.57 2.84 -16.20
N SER A 32 -3.18 3.61 -15.31
CA SER A 32 -3.24 3.27 -13.88
C SER A 32 -3.79 1.85 -13.70
N PRO A 33 -3.15 1.01 -12.87
CA PRO A 33 -3.66 -0.33 -12.62
C PRO A 33 -4.96 -0.27 -11.82
N THR A 34 -5.83 -1.25 -12.06
CA THR A 34 -6.99 -1.53 -11.22
C THR A 34 -6.58 -2.22 -9.92
N ILE A 35 -7.41 -2.16 -8.88
CA ILE A 35 -7.15 -2.87 -7.60
C ILE A 35 -6.94 -4.37 -7.83
N LYS A 36 -7.71 -4.99 -8.72
CA LYS A 36 -7.55 -6.39 -9.11
C LYS A 36 -6.18 -6.68 -9.73
N GLN A 37 -5.67 -5.80 -10.59
CA GLN A 37 -4.34 -5.95 -11.18
C GLN A 37 -3.23 -5.80 -10.13
N ILE A 38 -3.38 -4.84 -9.21
CA ILE A 38 -2.47 -4.67 -8.08
C ILE A 38 -2.48 -5.93 -7.21
N SER A 39 -3.66 -6.45 -6.87
CA SER A 39 -3.84 -7.70 -6.11
C SER A 39 -3.11 -8.87 -6.76
N MET A 40 -3.28 -9.05 -8.07
CA MET A 40 -2.57 -10.08 -8.82
C MET A 40 -1.05 -9.89 -8.83
N GLN A 41 -0.56 -8.65 -8.81
CA GLN A 41 0.86 -8.32 -8.85
C GLN A 41 1.54 -8.49 -7.49
N ILE A 42 0.92 -8.02 -6.40
CA ILE A 42 1.54 -7.97 -5.07
C ILE A 42 1.14 -9.14 -4.16
N GLY A 43 0.19 -9.98 -4.57
CA GLY A 43 -0.19 -11.20 -3.86
C GLY A 43 -1.09 -10.99 -2.63
N HIS A 44 -1.68 -9.81 -2.49
CA HIS A 44 -2.63 -9.48 -1.42
C HIS A 44 -4.06 -9.41 -1.94
N SER A 45 -5.06 -9.71 -1.10
CA SER A 45 -6.46 -9.59 -1.51
C SER A 45 -6.84 -8.15 -1.80
N GLU A 46 -7.85 -7.94 -2.64
CA GLU A 46 -8.38 -6.60 -2.93
C GLU A 46 -8.85 -5.90 -1.65
N GLU A 47 -9.45 -6.63 -0.71
CA GLU A 47 -9.87 -6.12 0.61
C GLU A 47 -8.68 -5.62 1.43
N THR A 48 -7.61 -6.42 1.57
CA THR A 48 -6.40 -5.98 2.30
C THR A 48 -5.74 -4.77 1.65
N ILE A 49 -5.77 -4.66 0.32
CA ILE A 49 -5.29 -3.48 -0.39
C ILE A 49 -6.12 -2.24 -0.04
N LEU A 50 -7.45 -2.36 -0.06
CA LEU A 50 -8.35 -1.25 0.28
C LEU A 50 -8.20 -0.82 1.74
N GLU A 51 -8.13 -1.77 2.68
CA GLU A 51 -7.84 -1.49 4.08
C GLU A 51 -6.47 -0.81 4.25
N SER A 52 -5.48 -1.20 3.45
CA SER A 52 -4.15 -0.58 3.51
C SER A 52 -4.12 0.84 2.94
N LEU A 53 -4.99 1.14 1.97
CA LEU A 53 -5.19 2.51 1.48
C LEU A 53 -5.94 3.39 2.50
N GLU A 54 -6.84 2.79 3.28
CA GLU A 54 -7.65 3.49 4.29
C GLU A 54 -6.87 3.71 5.62
N TYR A 55 -6.18 2.68 6.09
CA TYR A 55 -5.55 2.64 7.42
C TYR A 55 -4.02 2.63 7.38
N GLY A 56 -3.40 2.42 6.21
CA GLY A 56 -1.96 2.46 6.07
C GLY A 56 -1.44 3.87 6.29
N MET A 57 -0.58 4.05 7.28
CA MET A 57 0.12 5.31 7.49
C MET A 57 1.51 5.19 6.89
N LEU A 58 1.86 6.03 5.92
CA LEU A 58 3.27 6.26 5.61
C LEU A 58 3.84 7.07 6.77
N GLU A 59 4.92 6.62 7.40
CA GLU A 59 5.60 7.47 8.38
C GLU A 59 5.93 8.80 7.70
N GLN A 60 5.35 9.89 8.20
CA GLN A 60 5.77 11.22 7.80
C GLN A 60 7.22 11.36 8.25
N VAL A 61 8.14 11.40 7.29
CA VAL A 61 9.51 11.85 7.55
C VAL A 61 9.38 13.30 8.01
N SER A 62 9.47 13.55 9.32
CA SER A 62 9.48 14.89 9.87
C SER A 62 10.74 15.60 9.38
N ILE A 63 10.60 16.43 8.34
CA ILE A 63 11.69 17.26 7.80
C ILE A 63 12.00 18.47 8.71
N LEU A 64 11.21 18.72 9.75
CA LEU A 64 11.45 19.82 10.68
C LEU A 64 12.14 19.28 11.96
N GLN A 65 13.48 19.39 11.95
CA GLN A 65 14.31 19.50 13.15
C GLN A 65 14.64 20.98 13.40
#